data_AF-A0A4R2ZPQ8-F1
#
_entry.id   AF-A0A4R2ZPQ8-F1
#
_cell.length_a   1.000
_cell.length_b   1.000
_cell.length_c   1.000
_cell.angle_alpha   90.00
_cell.angle_beta   90.00
_cell.angle_gamma   90.00
#
_symmetry.space_group_name_H-M   'P 1'
#
loop_
_entity.id
_entity.type
_entity.pdbx_description
1 polymer ?
#
loop_
_entity_poly.entity_id
_entity_poly.type
_entity_poly.pdbx_seq_one_letter_code
_entity_poly.pdbx_strand_id
1 'polypeptide(L)' 'MNFDMEALIDWQQLGMNARVLGLSKGDNPIAARIANASCLLEKDSWLQKAEAWIFGWNIENAARAFSEKVSMAAST' A
#
# COMPACT_ATOMS: atom_id res chain seq x y z
N MET A 1 4.92 -24.06 1.08
CA MET A 1 4.19 -23.10 0.21
C MET A 1 4.02 -21.82 1.01
N ASN A 2 4.72 -20.76 0.63
CA ASN A 2 4.72 -19.45 1.31
C ASN A 2 4.27 -18.31 0.36
N PHE A 3 3.75 -18.68 -0.81
CA PHE A 3 3.47 -17.78 -1.95
C PHE A 3 2.47 -16.67 -1.61
N ASP A 4 1.55 -16.90 -0.67
CA ASP A 4 0.58 -15.88 -0.25
C ASP A 4 1.27 -14.74 0.52
N MET A 5 2.29 -15.04 1.33
CA MET A 5 3.02 -14.00 2.08
C MET A 5 3.90 -13.17 1.15
N GLU A 6 4.62 -13.81 0.24
CA GLU A 6 5.47 -13.12 -0.75
C GLU A 6 4.64 -12.15 -1.60
N ALA A 7 3.46 -12.60 -2.06
CA ALA A 7 2.54 -11.73 -2.80
C ALA A 7 2.10 -10.51 -1.97
N LEU A 8 1.79 -10.67 -0.67
CA LEU A 8 1.41 -9.55 0.18
C LEU A 8 2.57 -8.57 0.39
N ILE A 9 3.81 -9.06 0.53
CA ILE A 9 5.01 -8.22 0.65
C ILE A 9 5.22 -7.42 -0.64
N ASP A 10 5.06 -8.04 -1.81
CA ASP A 10 5.16 -7.33 -3.09
C ASP A 10 4.13 -6.20 -3.19
N TRP A 11 2.89 -6.45 -2.74
CA TRP A 11 1.86 -5.42 -2.72
C TRP A 11 2.15 -4.30 -1.72
N GLN A 12 2.74 -4.59 -0.56
CA GLN A 12 3.25 -3.56 0.36
C GLN A 12 4.33 -2.70 -0.31
N GLN A 13 5.31 -3.31 -0.99
CA GLN A 13 6.35 -2.58 -1.70
C GLN A 13 5.77 -1.69 -2.81
N LEU A 14 4.77 -2.18 -3.55
CA LEU A 14 4.06 -1.39 -4.55
C LEU A 14 3.32 -0.19 -3.94
N GLY A 15 2.74 -0.37 -2.75
CA GLY A 15 2.11 0.70 -1.99
C GLY A 15 3.09 1.79 -1.55
N MET A 16 4.25 1.38 -1.02
CA MET A 16 5.33 2.30 -0.66
C MET A 16 5.81 3.09 -1.89
N ASN A 17 6.08 2.39 -2.99
CA ASN A 17 6.54 3.00 -4.24
C ASN A 17 5.52 4.00 -4.79
N ALA A 18 4.22 3.69 -4.71
CA ALA A 18 3.17 4.61 -5.12
C ALA A 18 3.22 5.93 -4.33
N ARG A 19 3.42 5.87 -3.01
CA ARG A 19 3.59 7.07 -2.19
C ARG A 19 4.86 7.85 -2.55
N VAL A 20 5.98 7.16 -2.81
CA VAL A 20 7.24 7.77 -3.27
C VAL A 20 7.02 8.52 -4.58
N LEU A 21 6.24 7.95 -5.51
CA LEU A 21 5.88 8.55 -6.80
C LEU A 21 4.83 9.67 -6.71
N GLY A 22 4.32 9.98 -5.52
CA GLY A 22 3.33 11.04 -5.32
C GLY A 22 1.88 10.63 -5.61
N LEU A 23 1.60 9.34 -5.81
CA LEU A 23 0.23 8.85 -5.95
C LEU A 23 -0.51 8.93 -4.61
N SER A 24 -1.80 9.21 -4.70
CA SER A 24 -2.69 9.22 -3.55
C SER A 24 -3.01 7.78 -3.11
N LYS A 25 -3.43 7.63 -1.85
CA LYS A 25 -3.93 6.35 -1.34
C LYS A 25 -5.14 5.82 -2.16
N GLY A 26 -5.89 6.71 -2.81
CA GLY A 26 -7.05 6.37 -3.64
C GLY A 26 -6.67 5.73 -4.97
N ASP A 27 -5.42 5.89 -5.41
CA ASP A 27 -4.90 5.34 -6.68
C ASP A 27 -4.55 3.84 -6.58
N ASN A 28 -5.09 3.13 -5.57
CA ASN A 28 -4.92 1.70 -5.41
C ASN A 28 -5.49 0.97 -6.65
N PRO A 29 -4.66 0.27 -7.44
CA PRO A 29 -5.10 -0.33 -8.70
C PRO A 29 -6.01 -1.54 -8.53
N ILE A 30 -6.18 -2.05 -7.30
CA ILE A 30 -6.91 -3.29 -7.02
C ILE A 30 -8.43 -3.07 -6.98
N ALA A 31 -8.91 -1.83 -6.85
CA ALA A 31 -10.34 -1.54 -6.80
C ALA A 31 -11.11 -2.16 -7.99
N ALA A 32 -10.55 -2.07 -9.20
CA ALA A 32 -11.14 -2.68 -10.39
C ALA A 32 -11.12 -4.22 -10.37
N ARG A 33 -10.12 -4.84 -9.72
CA ARG A 33 -10.02 -6.31 -9.60
C ARG A 33 -11.09 -6.84 -8.65
N ILE A 34 -11.33 -6.14 -7.54
CA ILE A 34 -12.39 -6.50 -6.57
C ILE A 34 -13.77 -6.42 -7.22
N ALA A 35 -14.02 -5.37 -8.02
CA ALA A 35 -15.30 -5.19 -8.72
C ALA A 35 -15.58 -6.29 -9.75
N ASN A 36 -14.54 -6.85 -10.36
CA ASN A 36 -14.64 -7.83 -11.44
C ASN A 36 -14.40 -9.29 -10.97
N ALA A 37 -14.28 -9.53 -9.66
CA ALA A 37 -14.00 -10.87 -9.13
C ALA A 37 -15.15 -11.84 -9.44
N SER A 38 -14.80 -13.05 -9.87
CA SER A 38 -15.76 -14.08 -10.30
C SER A 38 -16.36 -14.89 -9.15
N CYS A 39 -15.68 -14.93 -8.00
CA CYS A 39 -16.13 -15.63 -6.79
C CYS A 39 -15.62 -14.97 -5.51
N LEU A 40 -16.18 -15.37 -4.36
CA LEU A 40 -15.82 -14.82 -3.05
C LEU A 40 -14.34 -15.06 -2.71
N LEU A 41 -13.80 -16.24 -3.01
CA LEU A 41 -12.41 -16.55 -2.73
C LEU A 41 -11.45 -15.63 -3.49
N GLU A 42 -11.74 -15.37 -4.77
CA GLU A 42 -10.97 -14.43 -5.58
C GLU A 42 -11.09 -13.00 -5.03
N LYS A 43 -12.32 -12.59 -4.68
CA LYS A 43 -12.57 -11.27 -4.09
C LYS A 43 -11.79 -11.06 -2.80
N ASP A 44 -11.78 -12.05 -1.90
CA ASP A 44 -11.04 -12.01 -0.64
C ASP A 44 -9.52 -11.95 -0.89
N SER A 45 -9.03 -12.69 -1.88
CA SER A 45 -7.62 -12.61 -2.31
C SER A 45 -7.23 -11.22 -2.81
N TRP A 46 -8.11 -10.54 -3.55
CA TRP A 46 -7.89 -9.17 -3.98
C TRP A 46 -7.99 -8.17 -2.82
N LEU A 47 -8.93 -8.36 -1.90
CA LEU A 47 -9.06 -7.51 -0.71
C LEU A 47 -7.79 -7.52 0.14
N GLN A 48 -7.21 -8.70 0.41
CA GLN A 48 -5.96 -8.79 1.17
C GLN A 48 -4.80 -8.05 0.49
N LYS A 49 -4.69 -8.15 -0.84
CA LYS A 49 -3.68 -7.42 -1.63
C LYS A 49 -3.95 -5.90 -1.60
N ALA A 50 -5.20 -5.48 -1.60
CA ALA A 50 -5.57 -4.08 -1.51
C ALA A 50 -5.18 -3.48 -0.15
N GLU A 51 -5.41 -4.23 0.93
CA GLU A 51 -4.99 -3.88 2.28
C GLU A 51 -3.46 -3.81 2.40
N ALA A 52 -2.74 -4.80 1.83
CA ALA A 52 -1.29 -4.80 1.80
C ALA A 52 -0.72 -3.57 1.07
N TRP A 53 -1.29 -3.20 -0.08
CA TRP A 53 -0.90 -1.99 -0.79
C TRP A 53 -1.15 -0.72 0.04
N ILE A 54 -2.32 -0.61 0.68
CA ILE A 54 -2.65 0.54 1.55
C ILE A 54 -1.69 0.60 2.74
N PHE A 55 -1.34 -0.55 3.32
CA PHE A 55 -0.41 -0.64 4.44
C PHE A 55 0.98 -0.11 4.04
N GLY A 56 1.52 -0.56 2.90
CA GLY A 56 2.77 -0.05 2.36
C GLY A 56 2.74 1.47 2.10
N TRP A 57 1.66 1.98 1.50
CA TRP A 57 1.50 3.42 1.28
C TRP A 57 1.54 4.20 2.60
N ASN A 58 0.86 3.71 3.64
CA ASN A 58 0.80 4.34 4.96
C ASN A 58 2.17 4.34 5.66
N ILE A 59 2.97 3.28 5.52
CA ILE A 59 4.34 3.22 6.06
C ILE A 59 5.18 4.36 5.49
N GLU A 60 5.25 4.47 4.16
CA GLU A 60 6.04 5.50 3.50
C GLU A 60 5.53 6.91 3.86
N ASN A 61 4.21 7.08 3.92
CA ASN A 61 3.62 8.36 4.30
C ASN A 61 3.97 8.77 5.74
N ALA A 62 3.94 7.83 6.68
CA ALA A 62 4.31 8.07 8.07
C ALA A 62 5.81 8.40 8.21
N ALA A 63 6.68 7.69 7.49
CA ALA A 63 8.12 7.94 7.50
C ALA A 63 8.45 9.37 7.03
N ARG A 64 7.77 9.86 5.98
CA ARG A 64 7.91 11.24 5.50
C ARG A 64 7.41 12.26 6.51
N ALA A 65 6.21 12.05 7.05
CA ALA A 65 5.64 12.94 8.05
C ALA A 65 6.53 13.05 9.31
N PHE A 66 7.23 11.97 9.66
CA PHE A 66 8.23 12.01 10.72
C PHE A 66 9.47 12.82 10.33
N SER A 67 10.04 12.59 9.15
CA SER A 67 11.20 13.31 8.63
C SER A 67 10.96 14.83 8.54
N GLU A 68 9.78 15.24 8.06
CA GLU A 68 9.37 16.64 7.98
C GLU A 68 9.29 17.30 9.36
N LYS A 69 8.79 16.59 10.38
CA LYS A 69 8.75 17.10 11.76
C LYS A 69 10.15 17.27 12.35
N VAL A 70 11.05 16.31 12.09
CA VAL A 70 12.44 16.37 12.57
C VAL A 70 13.20 17.53 11.92
N SER A 71 13.04 17.75 10.62
CA SER A 71 13.71 18.85 9.91
C SER A 71 13.23 20.23 10.36
N MET A 72 11.93 20.36 10.65
CA MET A 72 11.36 21.59 11.22
C MET A 72 11.94 21.87 12.62
N ALA A 73 12.04 20.87 13.49
CA ALA A 73 12.57 21.05 14.84
C ALA A 73 14.06 21.42 14.85
N ALA A 74 14.86 20.86 13.93
CA ALA A 74 16.30 21.14 13.83
C ALA A 74 16.63 22.52 13.22
N SER A 75 15.65 23.21 12.64
CA SER A 75 15.80 24.54 12.03
C SER A 75 15.41 25.69 12.98
N THR A 76 15.10 25.38 14.24
CA THR A 76 14.73 26.30 15.33
C THR A 76 15.89 26.41 16.34
#